data_AF-A0A5D4NWE6-F1
#
_entry.id   AF-A0A5D4NWE6-F1
#
_cell.length_a   1.000
_cell.length_b   1.000
_cell.length_c   1.000
_cell.angle_alpha   90.00
_cell.angle_beta   90.00
_cell.angle_gamma   90.00
#
_symmetry.space_group_name_H-M   'P 1'
#
loop_
_entity.id
_entity.type
_entity.pdbx_description
1 polymer ?
#
loop_
_entity_poly.entity_id
_entity_poly.type
_entity_poly.pdbx_seq_one_letter_code
_entity_poly.pdbx_strand_id
1 'polypeptide(L)'
;MPRDIEVAVQGRPFKSETDMEIHFEAFHEDGTALNHAEIVLLPDEIPAFTLALGKNDIPISALHNHWLSAEPPIKYLHVQTVEKPESFAKRLAEALKVLRT
;
A
#
# COMPACT_ATOMS: atom_id res chain seq x y z
N MET A 1 -4.88 7.69 -6.35
CA MET A 1 -4.33 8.48 -7.48
C MET A 1 -3.34 7.55 -8.18
N PRO A 2 -3.33 7.47 -9.51
CA PRO A 2 -2.31 6.67 -10.20
C PRO A 2 -0.94 7.24 -9.86
N ARG A 3 0.00 6.37 -9.49
CA ARG A 3 1.40 6.73 -9.31
C ARG A 3 2.12 6.34 -10.60
N ASP A 4 3.11 7.11 -11.02
CA ASP A 4 3.91 6.74 -12.20
C ASP A 4 5.35 6.53 -11.76
N ILE A 5 5.60 5.38 -11.13
CA ILE A 5 6.96 4.99 -10.73
C ILE A 5 7.56 4.19 -11.88
N GLU A 6 8.39 4.83 -12.70
CA GLU A 6 9.15 4.14 -13.74
C GLU A 6 10.24 3.26 -13.11
N VAL A 7 10.03 1.95 -13.10
CA VAL A 7 10.97 0.98 -12.53
C VAL A 7 11.58 0.12 -13.62
N ALA A 8 12.89 -0.15 -13.50
CA ALA A 8 13.57 -1.18 -14.27
C ALA A 8 14.04 -2.31 -13.34
N VAL A 9 13.86 -3.56 -13.75
CA VAL A 9 14.40 -4.73 -13.06
C VAL A 9 15.42 -5.38 -13.98
N GLN A 10 16.66 -5.56 -13.48
CA GLN A 10 17.77 -6.08 -14.28
C GLN A 10 17.97 -5.31 -15.61
N GLY A 11 17.77 -3.99 -15.58
CA GLY A 11 17.92 -3.12 -16.76
C GLY A 11 16.80 -3.22 -17.80
N ARG A 12 15.68 -3.88 -17.48
CA ARG A 12 14.49 -3.95 -18.33
C ARG A 12 13.33 -3.20 -17.68
N PRO A 13 12.57 -2.38 -18.44
CA PRO A 13 11.38 -1.72 -17.91
C PRO A 13 10.39 -2.72 -17.32
N PHE A 14 9.90 -2.41 -16.12
CA PHE A 14 8.94 -3.19 -15.37
C PHE A 14 7.68 -2.36 -15.15
N LYS A 15 6.52 -2.91 -15.52
CA LYS A 15 5.21 -2.24 -15.44
C LYS A 15 4.16 -3.04 -14.68
N SER A 16 4.52 -4.22 -14.18
CA SER A 16 3.55 -5.29 -13.90
C SER A 16 2.91 -5.24 -12.53
N GLU A 17 3.40 -4.41 -11.61
CA GLU A 17 2.78 -4.29 -10.29
C GLU A 17 2.05 -2.97 -10.23
N THR A 18 0.75 -3.07 -10.01
CA THR A 18 -0.11 -1.92 -9.82
C THR A 18 0.41 -1.11 -8.64
N ASP A 19 0.32 0.22 -8.70
CA ASP A 19 0.86 1.08 -7.63
C ASP A 19 0.29 0.76 -6.25
N MET A 20 -0.89 0.13 -6.23
CA MET A 20 -1.61 -0.29 -5.05
C MET A 20 -2.69 -1.31 -5.39
N GLU A 21 -2.81 -2.34 -4.57
CA GLU A 21 -3.91 -3.30 -4.57
C GLU A 21 -4.72 -3.14 -3.30
N ILE A 22 -6.05 -3.17 -3.40
CA ILE A 22 -6.96 -3.09 -2.26
C ILE A 22 -8.01 -4.17 -2.41
N HIS A 23 -8.19 -4.96 -1.36
CA HIS A 23 -9.09 -6.10 -1.33
C HIS A 23 -10.04 -6.00 -0.14
N PHE A 24 -11.27 -6.43 -0.38
CA PHE A 24 -12.33 -6.57 0.61
C PHE A 24 -12.88 -7.98 0.52
N GLU A 25 -12.64 -8.78 1.55
CA GLU A 25 -12.87 -10.23 1.52
C GLU A 25 -13.57 -10.70 2.79
N ALA A 26 -14.13 -11.92 2.75
CA ALA A 26 -14.73 -12.58 3.92
C ALA A 26 -15.75 -11.69 4.68
N PHE A 27 -16.76 -11.18 3.97
CA PHE A 27 -17.80 -10.32 4.56
C PHE A 27 -18.61 -11.05 5.64
N HIS A 28 -18.91 -10.33 6.73
CA HIS A 28 -19.81 -10.72 7.80
C HIS A 28 -21.20 -10.06 7.63
N GLU A 29 -22.21 -10.59 8.32
CA GLU A 29 -23.61 -10.08 8.26
C GLU A 29 -23.74 -8.62 8.75
N ASP A 30 -22.85 -8.16 9.63
CA ASP A 30 -22.83 -6.78 10.15
C ASP A 30 -22.16 -5.77 9.18
N GLY A 31 -21.71 -6.25 8.02
CA GLY A 31 -21.06 -5.47 6.98
C GLY A 31 -19.55 -5.26 7.19
N THR A 32 -18.95 -5.88 8.21
CA THR A 32 -17.49 -5.91 8.35
C THR A 32 -16.87 -6.92 7.38
N ALA A 33 -15.62 -6.69 6.99
CA ALA A 33 -14.85 -7.55 6.09
C ALA A 33 -13.39 -7.60 6.53
N LEU A 34 -12.65 -8.61 6.07
CA LEU A 34 -11.20 -8.57 6.03
C LEU A 34 -10.79 -7.58 4.93
N ASN A 35 -10.22 -6.46 5.33
CA ASN A 35 -9.68 -5.46 4.41
C ASN A 35 -8.17 -5.58 4.40
N HIS A 36 -7.57 -5.62 3.22
CA HIS A 36 -6.11 -5.58 3.09
C HIS A 36 -5.69 -4.79 1.87
N ALA A 37 -4.51 -4.20 1.94
CA ALA A 37 -3.93 -3.45 0.84
C ALA A 37 -2.41 -3.62 0.77
N GLU A 38 -1.91 -3.67 -0.45
CA GLU A 38 -0.49 -3.58 -0.79
C GLU A 38 -0.23 -2.22 -1.44
N ILE A 39 0.79 -1.50 -0.98
CA ILE A 39 1.18 -0.20 -1.55
C ILE A 39 2.66 -0.26 -1.95
N VAL A 40 2.94 0.10 -3.20
CA VAL A 40 4.31 0.26 -3.70
C VAL A 40 4.85 1.63 -3.27
N LEU A 41 6.04 1.62 -2.67
CA LEU A 41 6.68 2.79 -2.07
C LEU A 41 8.12 2.94 -2.54
N LEU A 42 8.56 4.18 -2.71
CA LEU A 42 9.98 4.49 -2.69
C LEU A 42 10.50 4.42 -1.24
N PRO A 43 11.76 4.02 -1.00
CA PRO A 43 12.32 3.89 0.34
C PRO A 43 12.22 5.16 1.20
N ASP A 44 12.31 6.34 0.58
CA ASP A 44 12.23 7.63 1.28
C ASP A 44 10.80 8.03 1.69
N GLU A 45 9.77 7.37 1.15
CA GLU A 45 8.37 7.59 1.51
C GLU A 45 7.93 6.80 2.75
N ILE A 46 8.62 5.70 3.05
CA ILE A 46 8.27 4.76 4.12
C ILE A 46 8.12 5.47 5.48
N PRO A 47 9.03 6.34 5.93
CA PRO A 47 8.89 6.97 7.25
C PRO A 47 7.63 7.85 7.36
N ALA A 48 7.32 8.62 6.32
CA ALA A 48 6.14 9.49 6.31
C ALA A 48 4.84 8.66 6.23
N PHE A 49 4.82 7.63 5.40
CA PHE A 49 3.64 6.79 5.22
C PHE A 49 3.33 5.95 6.45
N THR A 50 4.34 5.32 7.07
CA THR A 50 4.16 4.56 8.32
C THR A 50 3.64 5.43 9.46
N LEU A 51 4.11 6.68 9.58
CA LEU A 51 3.55 7.64 10.54
C LEU A 51 2.10 7.99 10.21
N ALA A 52 1.76 8.16 8.94
CA ALA A 52 0.39 8.46 8.50
C ALA A 52 -0.56 7.29 8.75
N LEU A 53 -0.13 6.05 8.54
CA LEU A 53 -0.87 4.83 8.88
C LEU A 53 -1.12 4.77 10.39
N GLY A 54 -0.09 5.03 11.21
CA GLY A 54 -0.22 5.07 12.67
C GLY A 54 -1.20 6.14 13.16
N LYS A 55 -1.17 7.36 12.59
CA LYS A 55 -2.13 8.44 12.91
C LYS A 55 -3.57 8.11 12.51
N ASN A 56 -3.74 7.22 11.55
CA ASN A 56 -5.04 6.77 11.08
C ASN A 56 -5.42 5.40 11.67
N ASP A 57 -4.69 4.87 12.67
CA ASP A 57 -4.95 3.58 13.32
C ASP A 57 -4.97 2.36 12.36
N ILE A 58 -4.14 2.37 11.30
CA ILE A 58 -4.03 1.26 10.35
C ILE A 58 -2.79 0.41 10.68
N PRO A 59 -2.95 -0.85 11.11
CA PRO A 59 -1.83 -1.73 11.40
C PRO A 59 -1.09 -2.16 10.12
N ILE A 60 0.24 -2.13 10.19
CA ILE A 60 1.13 -2.67 9.17
C ILE A 60 1.25 -4.17 9.38
N SER A 61 1.05 -4.97 8.34
CA SER A 61 1.21 -6.43 8.37
C SER A 61 2.55 -6.89 7.79
N ALA A 62 3.11 -6.19 6.80
CA ALA A 62 4.43 -6.49 6.25
C ALA A 62 5.10 -5.28 5.58
N LEU A 63 6.42 -5.33 5.49
CA LEU A 63 7.24 -4.44 4.66
C LEU A 63 8.37 -5.26 4.03
N HIS A 64 8.38 -5.38 2.70
CA HIS A 64 9.35 -6.21 1.97
C HIS A 64 9.62 -5.68 0.56
N ASN A 65 10.33 -6.46 -0.26
CA ASN A 65 10.57 -6.20 -1.68
C ASN A 65 10.36 -7.48 -2.50
N HIS A 66 9.71 -7.35 -3.67
CA HIS A 66 9.64 -8.42 -4.67
C HIS A 66 10.93 -8.53 -5.49
N TRP A 67 11.65 -7.42 -5.64
CA TRP A 67 12.82 -7.30 -6.51
C TRP A 67 14.04 -6.80 -5.74
N LEU A 68 15.20 -7.46 -5.90
CA LEU A 68 16.46 -7.02 -5.29
C LEU A 68 17.23 -6.00 -6.14
N SER A 69 16.98 -5.98 -7.45
CA SER A 69 17.69 -5.16 -8.44
C SER A 69 16.74 -4.29 -9.23
N ALA A 70 15.74 -3.74 -8.53
CA ALA A 70 14.87 -2.70 -9.05
C ALA A 70 15.58 -1.35 -8.97
N GLU A 71 15.50 -0.57 -10.05
CA GLU A 71 16.00 0.81 -10.14
C GLU A 71 14.86 1.72 -10.67
N PRO A 72 14.38 2.70 -9.87
CA PRO A 72 14.76 2.93 -8.48
C PRO A 72 14.35 1.75 -7.57
N PRO A 73 14.98 1.59 -6.39
CA PRO A 73 14.52 0.60 -5.42
C PRO A 73 13.08 0.88 -5.03
N ILE A 74 12.27 -0.18 -4.95
CA ILE A 74 10.87 -0.11 -4.48
C ILE A 74 10.64 -1.11 -3.35
N LYS A 75 9.70 -0.78 -2.46
CA LYS A 75 9.24 -1.60 -1.34
C LYS A 75 7.73 -1.76 -1.40
N TYR A 76 7.24 -2.82 -0.76
CA TYR A 76 5.82 -3.16 -0.68
C TYR A 76 5.46 -3.15 0.78
N LEU A 77 4.50 -2.29 1.12
CA LEU A 77 3.96 -2.21 2.46
C LEU A 77 2.55 -2.76 2.44
N HIS A 78 2.31 -3.73 3.32
CA HIS A 78 1.02 -4.38 3.51
C HIS A 78 0.33 -3.86 4.76
N VAL A 79 -0.97 -3.66 4.67
CA VAL A 79 -1.84 -3.32 5.81
C VAL A 79 -3.06 -4.23 5.82
N GLN A 80 -3.62 -4.45 7.01
CA GLN A 80 -4.87 -5.22 7.13
C GLN A 80 -5.70 -4.79 8.35
N THR A 81 -7.03 -4.87 8.22
CA THR A 81 -7.99 -4.63 9.30
C THR A 81 -9.22 -5.53 9.16
N VAL A 82 -9.99 -5.67 10.24
CA VAL A 82 -11.36 -6.20 10.19
C VAL A 82 -12.31 -5.11 10.65
N GLU A 83 -13.02 -4.53 9.70
CA GLU A 83 -13.97 -3.43 9.90
C GLU A 83 -14.83 -3.27 8.62
N LYS A 84 -15.72 -2.28 8.59
CA LYS A 84 -16.46 -1.92 7.38
C LYS A 84 -15.53 -1.39 6.28
N PRO A 85 -15.61 -1.88 5.03
CA PRO A 85 -14.76 -1.42 3.92
C PRO A 85 -14.69 0.10 3.73
N GLU A 86 -15.80 0.82 3.96
CA GLU A 86 -15.83 2.27 3.81
C GLU A 86 -14.97 2.99 4.85
N SER A 87 -14.93 2.47 6.08
CA SER A 87 -14.09 3.00 7.16
C SER A 87 -12.62 2.77 6.84
N PHE A 88 -12.26 1.56 6.41
CA PHE A 88 -10.90 1.24 5.99
C PHE A 88 -10.46 2.13 4.82
N ALA A 89 -11.26 2.18 3.75
CA ALA A 89 -10.95 2.94 2.54
C ALA A 89 -10.75 4.43 2.84
N LYS A 90 -11.56 5.02 3.72
CA LYS A 90 -11.44 6.42 4.12
C LYS A 90 -10.13 6.69 4.86
N ARG A 91 -9.78 5.85 5.84
CA ARG A 91 -8.54 6.01 6.62
C ARG A 91 -7.31 5.78 5.75
N LEU A 92 -7.34 4.77 4.88
CA LEU A 92 -6.26 4.50 3.93
C LEU A 92 -6.08 5.68 2.97
N ALA A 93 -7.18 6.23 2.44
CA ALA A 93 -7.14 7.41 1.58
C ALA A 93 -6.50 8.64 2.26
N GLU A 94 -6.75 8.86 3.55
CA GLU A 94 -6.06 9.92 4.31
C GLU A 94 -4.55 9.65 4.44
N ALA A 95 -4.16 8.41 4.71
CA ALA A 95 -2.74 8.04 4.82
C ALA A 95 -2.00 8.20 3.48
N LEU A 96 -2.63 7.84 2.35
CA LEU A 96 -2.05 7.95 1.01
C LEU A 96 -1.70 9.38 0.59
N LYS A 97 -2.28 10.42 1.22
CA LYS A 97 -2.02 11.82 0.87
C LYS A 97 -0.58 12.29 1.11
N VAL A 98 0.19 11.54 1.90
CA VAL A 98 1.61 11.88 2.16
C VAL A 98 2.55 11.35 1.09
N LEU A 99 2.05 10.51 0.18
CA LEU A 99 2.84 9.94 -0.91
C LEU A 99 2.95 10.92 -2.09
N ARG A 100 4.04 10.80 -2.86
CA ARG A 100 4.21 11.56 -4.09
C ARG A 100 3.31 10.98 -5.18
N THR A 101 2.60 11.86 -5.88
CA THR A 101 1.79 11.55 -7.08
C THR A 101 2.61 11.74 -8.34
#